data_AF-A0A150KJ95-F1
#
_entry.id   AF-A0A150KJ95-F1
#
_cell.length_a   1.000
_cell.length_b   1.000
_cell.length_c   1.000
_cell.angle_alpha   90.00
_cell.angle_beta   90.00
_cell.angle_gamma   90.00
#
_symmetry.space_group_name_H-M   'P 1'
#
loop_
_entity.id
_entity.type
_entity.pdbx_description
1 polymer ?
#
loop_
_entity_poly.entity_id
_entity_poly.type
_entity_poly.pdbx_seq_one_letter_code
_entity_poly.pdbx_strand_id
1 'polypeptide(L)' 'MDQTLGVHETLDMHEILMFKNICLTKSATMSAIAQDSALKELLGQDAKHAKQDIEQLMSLLGREEK' A
#
# COMPACT_ATOMS: atom_id res chain seq x y z
N MET A 1 26.21 -4.19 -7.39
CA MET A 1 25.74 -2.88 -7.88
C MET A 1 24.77 -2.39 -6.83
N ASP A 2 25.13 -1.34 -6.11
CA ASP A 2 24.20 -0.71 -5.18
C ASP A 2 23.12 -0.04 -6.04
N GLN A 3 21.90 -0.56 -6.00
CA GLN A 3 20.78 -0.04 -6.78
C GLN A 3 20.01 0.96 -5.92
N THR A 4 20.62 2.12 -5.70
CA THR A 4 19.92 3.31 -5.20
C THR A 4 18.98 3.81 -6.30
N LEU A 5 17.74 4.16 -5.96
CA LEU A 5 16.80 4.68 -6.94
C LEU A 5 17.25 6.09 -7.35
N GLY A 6 16.92 6.50 -8.58
CA GLY A 6 17.06 7.89 -8.99
C GLY A 6 16.00 8.76 -8.32
N VAL A 7 16.24 10.08 -8.23
CA VAL A 7 15.30 11.02 -7.58
C VAL A 7 13.86 10.91 -8.12
N HIS A 8 13.68 10.69 -9.42
CA HIS A 8 12.36 10.49 -10.01
C HIS A 8 11.73 9.15 -9.60
N GLU A 9 12.51 8.08 -9.54
CA GLU A 9 12.05 6.75 -9.14
C GLU A 9 11.65 6.72 -7.65
N THR A 10 12.41 7.41 -6.79
CA THR A 10 12.05 7.63 -5.38
C THR A 10 10.72 8.37 -5.25
N LEU A 11 10.53 9.43 -6.05
CA LEU A 11 9.31 10.23 -6.03
C LEU A 11 8.10 9.41 -6.51
N ASP A 12 8.25 8.67 -7.61
CA ASP A 12 7.23 7.76 -8.12
C ASP A 12 6.87 6.67 -7.09
N MET A 13 7.87 6.13 -6.37
CA MET A 13 7.63 5.19 -5.27
C MET A 13 6.83 5.80 -4.12
N HIS A 14 7.10 7.05 -3.74
CA HIS A 14 6.32 7.76 -2.73
C HIS A 14 4.88 8.02 -3.19
N GLU A 15 4.66 8.34 -4.46
CA GLU A 15 3.32 8.48 -5.04
C GLU A 15 2.53 7.17 -4.96
N ILE A 16 3.14 6.05 -5.36
CA ILE A 16 2.53 4.72 -5.27
C ILE A 16 2.25 4.34 -3.81
N LEU A 17 3.17 4.63 -2.89
CA LEU A 17 2.99 4.39 -1.46
C LEU A 17 1.80 5.20 -0.91
N MET A 18 1.67 6.47 -1.29
CA MET A 18 0.55 7.33 -0.88
C MET A 18 -0.77 6.79 -1.43
N PHE A 19 -0.79 6.41 -2.72
CA PHE A 19 -1.94 5.78 -3.34
C PHE A 19 -2.39 4.51 -2.60
N LYS A 20 -1.45 3.61 -2.26
CA LYS A 20 -1.77 2.38 -1.52
C LYS A 20 -2.31 2.66 -0.12
N ASN A 21 -1.82 3.69 0.57
CA ASN A 21 -2.37 4.11 1.86
C ASN A 21 -3.84 4.58 1.75
N ILE A 22 -4.18 5.30 0.68
CA ILE A 22 -5.57 5.69 0.40
C ILE A 22 -6.43 4.45 0.16
N CYS A 23 -5.97 3.50 -0.65
CA CYS A 23 -6.66 2.23 -0.88
C CYS A 23 -6.89 1.46 0.43
N LEU A 24 -5.86 1.29 1.24
CA LEU A 24 -5.95 0.62 2.54
C LEU A 24 -7.01 1.29 3.43
N THR A 25 -6.93 2.62 3.59
CA THR A 25 -7.87 3.38 4.41
C THR A 25 -9.30 3.21 3.91
N LYS A 26 -9.50 3.30 2.60
CA LYS A 26 -10.81 3.14 1.97
C LYS A 26 -11.37 1.75 2.20
N SER A 27 -10.62 0.70 1.88
CA SER A 27 -11.09 -0.68 1.99
C SER A 27 -11.30 -1.10 3.45
N ALA A 28 -10.41 -0.70 4.36
CA ALA A 28 -10.59 -0.92 5.79
C ALA A 28 -11.86 -0.23 6.31
N THR A 29 -12.06 1.05 5.99
CA THR A 29 -13.25 1.82 6.43
C THR A 29 -14.53 1.23 5.84
N MET A 30 -14.53 0.92 4.54
CA MET A 30 -15.69 0.34 3.87
C MET A 30 -16.01 -1.07 4.41
N SER A 31 -15.01 -1.90 4.73
CA SER A 31 -15.22 -3.23 5.30
C SER A 31 -15.92 -3.18 6.68
N ALA A 32 -15.69 -2.10 7.44
CA ALA A 32 -16.30 -1.91 8.75
C ALA A 32 -17.80 -1.56 8.66
N ILE A 33 -18.24 -0.92 7.57
CA ILE A 33 -19.62 -0.46 7.37
C ILE A 33 -20.41 -1.31 6.36
N ALA A 34 -19.75 -2.21 5.62
CA ALA A 34 -20.40 -3.10 4.67
C ALA A 34 -21.31 -4.11 5.38
N GLN A 35 -22.56 -4.21 4.92
CA GLN A 35 -23.56 -5.13 5.46
C GLN A 35 -23.55 -6.49 4.73
N ASP A 36 -23.33 -6.47 3.42
CA ASP A 36 -23.22 -7.69 2.64
C ASP A 36 -21.93 -8.45 3.00
N SER A 37 -22.06 -9.73 3.34
CA SER A 37 -20.96 -10.54 3.86
C SER A 37 -19.87 -10.79 2.82
N ALA A 38 -20.24 -11.03 1.56
CA ALA A 38 -19.29 -11.25 0.48
C ALA A 38 -18.50 -9.98 0.17
N LEU A 39 -19.17 -8.81 0.15
CA LEU A 39 -18.52 -7.52 -0.01
C LEU A 39 -17.57 -7.22 1.16
N LYS A 40 -17.98 -7.51 2.39
CA LYS A 40 -17.13 -7.32 3.57
C LYS A 40 -15.86 -8.17 3.51
N GLU A 41 -15.98 -9.42 3.08
CA GLU A 41 -14.84 -10.31 2.90
C GLU A 41 -13.89 -9.79 1.82
N LEU A 42 -14.43 -9.39 0.66
CA LEU A 42 -13.64 -8.83 -0.44
C LEU A 42 -12.85 -7.58 0.00
N LEU A 43 -13.50 -6.65 0.71
CA LEU A 43 -12.85 -5.45 1.23
C LEU A 43 -11.81 -5.76 2.31
N GLY A 44 -12.06 -6.78 3.14
CA GLY A 44 -11.09 -7.24 4.13
C GLY A 44 -9.84 -7.86 3.50
N GLN A 45 -10.02 -8.64 2.42
CA GLN A 45 -8.91 -9.19 1.63
C GLN A 45 -8.11 -8.07 0.96
N ASP A 46 -8.79 -7.08 0.37
CA ASP A 46 -8.13 -5.93 -0.25
C ASP A 46 -7.33 -5.10 0.77
N ALA A 47 -7.89 -4.84 1.95
CA ALA A 47 -7.17 -4.16 3.03
C ALA A 47 -5.92 -4.96 3.48
N LYS A 48 -6.02 -6.28 3.56
CA LYS A 48 -4.87 -7.14 3.89
C LYS A 48 -3.78 -7.05 2.83
N HIS A 49 -4.13 -7.16 1.55
CA HIS A 49 -3.16 -7.05 0.45
C HIS A 49 -2.54 -5.66 0.38
N ALA A 50 -3.33 -4.59 0.50
CA ALA A 50 -2.82 -3.22 0.50
C ALA A 50 -1.79 -2.98 1.62
N LYS A 51 -2.00 -3.57 2.81
CA LYS A 51 -1.01 -3.51 3.89
C LYS A 51 0.30 -4.21 3.53
N GLN A 52 0.24 -5.39 2.92
CA GLN A 52 1.42 -6.13 2.48
C GLN A 52 2.19 -5.37 1.39
N ASP A 53 1.48 -4.77 0.44
CA ASP A 53 2.07 -3.92 -0.61
C ASP A 53 2.81 -2.71 0.00
N ILE A 54 2.21 -2.04 0.99
CA ILE A 54 2.84 -0.92 1.70
C ILE A 54 4.13 -1.35 2.40
N GLU A 55 4.13 -2.48 3.10
CA GLU A 55 5.33 -3.00 3.76
C GLU A 55 6.46 -3.30 2.76
N GLN A 56 6.12 -3.84 1.58
CA GLN A 56 7.08 -4.08 0.50
C GLN A 56 7.63 -2.77 -0.08
N LEU A 57 6.76 -1.79 -0.37
CA LEU A 57 7.17 -0.49 -0.89
C LEU A 57 8.07 0.26 0.09
N MET A 58 7.75 0.24 1.38
CA MET A 58 8.61 0.80 2.44
C MET A 58 9.96 0.09 2.52
N SER A 59 9.99 -1.24 2.36
CA SER A 59 11.25 -1.97 2.31
C SER A 59 12.11 -1.62 1.10
N LEU A 60 11.52 -1.18 -0.02
CA LEU A 60 12.27 -0.74 -1.20
C LEU A 60 12.80 0.68 -1.00
N LEU A 61 12.00 1.60 -0.46
CA LEU A 61 12.43 2.97 -0.13
C LEU A 61 13.49 3.00 0.99
N GLY A 62 13.37 2.15 2.02
CA GLY A 62 14.36 2.06 3.09
C GLY A 62 15.72 1.48 2.66
N ARG A 63 15.85 0.96 1.43
CA ARG A 63 17.15 0.62 0.83
C ARG A 63 17.92 1.85 0.33
N GLU A 64 17.28 3.02 0.21
CA GLU A 64 17.92 4.26 -0.19
C GLU A 64 18.57 5.03 0.97
N GLU A 65 18.07 4.87 2.20
CA GLU A 65 18.58 5.60 3.37
C GLU A 65 19.85 4.96 3.99
N LYS A 66 20.40 3.91 3.38
CA LYS A 66 21.64 3.24 3.80
C LYS A 66 22.78 3.50 2.85
#